data_AF-A0A4Z0LD50-F1
#
_entry.id   AF-A0A4Z0LD50-F1
#
_cell.length_a   1.000
_cell.length_b   1.000
_cell.length_c   1.000
_cell.angle_alpha   90.00
_cell.angle_beta   90.00
_cell.angle_gamma   90.00
#
_symmetry.space_group_name_H-M   'P 1'
#
loop_
_entity.id
_entity.type
_entity.pdbx_description
1 polymer ?
#
loop_
_entity_poly.entity_id
_entity_poly.type
_entity_poly.pdbx_seq_one_letter_code
_entity_poly.pdbx_strand_id
1 'polypeptide(L)'
;MLTIFNKERTNIWEFFALEIKAKFIKGISWRSDRTEINHNGRKIIFDNYTLWSGKYGQIMTRVVAPIVITDNFRFEIYRQTFPRNIGKIFGAQDIEIGRPDFDKEFIIKSNNGLKIKTLLQNQEIRHLIFLQKEVNIEISDHKGVYEEKLPENHFELSFYADGEIKDIEQLKSLLGLFKAMLDKLDEMKAIATP
;
A
#
# COMPACT_ATOMS: atom_id res chain seq x y z
N MET A 1 -15.51 -3.28 -31.61
CA MET A 1 -15.63 -4.74 -31.49
C MET A 1 -15.42 -5.06 -30.01
N LEU A 2 -16.50 -5.28 -29.25
CA LEU A 2 -16.39 -5.66 -27.84
C LEU A 2 -16.00 -7.13 -27.80
N THR A 3 -14.76 -7.41 -27.44
CA THR A 3 -14.33 -8.77 -27.12
C THR A 3 -15.11 -9.19 -25.88
N ILE A 4 -15.90 -10.26 -26.00
CA ILE A 4 -16.55 -10.93 -24.87
C ILE A 4 -15.42 -11.54 -24.03
N PHE A 5 -14.93 -10.80 -23.03
CA PHE A 5 -13.90 -11.26 -22.12
C PHE A 5 -14.49 -12.32 -21.19
N ASN A 6 -13.98 -13.54 -21.30
CA ASN A 6 -14.36 -14.64 -20.42
C ASN A 6 -13.75 -14.40 -19.03
N LYS A 7 -14.56 -13.83 -18.14
CA LYS A 7 -14.20 -13.35 -16.80
C LYS A 7 -13.65 -14.44 -15.86
N GLU A 8 -13.84 -15.72 -16.19
CA GLU A 8 -13.54 -16.84 -15.27
C GLU A 8 -12.12 -17.40 -15.35
N ARG A 9 -11.27 -16.95 -16.30
CA ARG A 9 -9.87 -17.45 -16.43
C ARG A 9 -8.80 -16.38 -16.64
N THR A 10 -9.14 -15.10 -16.57
CA THR A 10 -8.18 -14.02 -16.80
C THR A 10 -7.44 -13.69 -15.51
N ASN A 11 -6.12 -13.72 -15.57
CA ASN A 11 -5.26 -13.26 -14.48
C ASN A 11 -5.60 -11.80 -14.13
N ILE A 12 -5.98 -11.53 -12.87
CA ILE A 12 -6.43 -10.19 -12.47
C ILE A 12 -5.35 -9.13 -12.68
N TRP A 13 -4.06 -9.48 -12.49
CA TRP A 13 -2.94 -8.55 -12.67
C TRP A 13 -2.67 -8.26 -14.15
N GLU A 14 -2.88 -9.23 -15.03
CA GLU A 14 -2.80 -9.00 -16.47
C GLU A 14 -3.94 -8.09 -16.93
N PHE A 15 -5.17 -8.38 -16.48
CA PHE A 15 -6.33 -7.56 -16.83
C PHE A 15 -6.22 -6.14 -16.28
N PHE A 16 -5.81 -5.98 -15.02
CA PHE A 16 -5.56 -4.68 -14.42
C PHE A 16 -4.49 -3.91 -15.19
N ALA A 17 -3.36 -4.55 -15.53
CA ALA A 17 -2.31 -3.92 -16.33
C ALA A 17 -2.83 -3.40 -17.68
N LEU A 18 -3.67 -4.16 -18.37
CA LEU A 18 -4.29 -3.75 -19.63
C LEU A 18 -5.18 -2.52 -19.43
N GLU A 19 -6.04 -2.53 -18.41
CA GLU A 19 -6.99 -1.44 -18.10
C GLU A 19 -6.31 -0.10 -17.82
N ILE A 20 -5.16 -0.11 -17.15
CA ILE A 20 -4.40 1.12 -16.83
C ILE A 20 -3.22 1.38 -17.76
N LYS A 21 -3.06 0.56 -18.82
CA LYS A 21 -1.91 0.61 -19.76
C LYS A 21 -0.54 0.51 -19.06
N ALA A 22 -0.46 -0.34 -18.04
CA ALA A 22 0.76 -0.60 -17.28
C ALA A 22 1.44 -1.92 -17.70
N LYS A 23 2.56 -2.24 -17.06
CA LYS A 23 3.34 -3.44 -17.38
C LYS A 23 2.83 -4.63 -16.57
N PHE A 24 2.39 -5.68 -17.25
CA PHE A 24 2.20 -7.00 -16.63
C PHE A 24 3.53 -7.75 -16.56
N ILE A 25 3.78 -8.42 -15.44
CA ILE A 25 4.93 -9.33 -15.28
C ILE A 25 4.43 -10.67 -14.75
N LYS A 26 4.65 -11.72 -15.54
CA LYS A 26 4.37 -13.09 -15.13
C LYS A 26 5.33 -13.51 -14.00
N GLY A 27 4.75 -14.06 -12.95
CA GLY A 27 5.44 -14.68 -11.83
C GLY A 27 6.25 -15.88 -12.26
N ILE A 28 7.30 -16.17 -11.49
CA ILE A 28 8.13 -17.37 -11.66
C ILE A 28 8.34 -17.97 -10.27
N SER A 29 8.07 -19.27 -10.14
CA SER A 29 8.22 -20.03 -8.89
C SER A 29 7.42 -19.39 -7.73
N TRP A 30 8.07 -18.96 -6.65
CA TRP A 30 7.43 -18.36 -5.46
C TRP A 30 6.97 -16.90 -5.65
N ARG A 31 7.27 -16.26 -6.79
CA ARG A 31 6.86 -14.87 -7.05
C ARG A 31 5.51 -14.85 -7.75
N SER A 32 4.56 -14.07 -7.23
CA SER A 32 3.27 -13.83 -7.87
C SER A 32 3.43 -13.10 -9.20
N ASP A 33 2.46 -13.35 -10.08
CA ASP A 33 2.11 -12.42 -11.16
C ASP A 33 1.86 -11.03 -10.59
N ARG A 34 2.20 -9.98 -11.35
CA ARG A 34 2.10 -8.60 -10.85
C ARG A 34 1.90 -7.57 -11.95
N THR A 35 1.33 -6.45 -11.55
CA THR A 35 1.28 -5.22 -12.35
C THR A 35 2.31 -4.22 -11.82
N GLU A 36 3.19 -3.71 -12.68
CA GLU A 36 4.15 -2.66 -12.34
C GLU A 36 3.77 -1.34 -13.04
N ILE A 37 3.66 -0.28 -12.25
CA ILE A 37 3.35 1.08 -12.69
C ILE A 37 4.56 1.96 -12.40
N ASN A 38 4.91 2.85 -13.34
CA ASN A 38 5.81 3.98 -13.07
C ASN A 38 4.97 5.24 -12.85
N HIS A 39 5.18 5.91 -11.73
CA HIS A 39 4.55 7.19 -11.39
C HIS A 39 5.64 8.16 -10.96
N ASN A 40 5.88 9.21 -11.76
CA ASN A 40 6.90 10.23 -11.50
C ASN A 40 8.28 9.64 -11.16
N GLY A 41 8.73 8.63 -11.91
CA GLY A 41 10.01 7.95 -11.68
C GLY A 41 9.99 6.86 -10.61
N ARG A 42 8.91 6.75 -9.82
CA ARG A 42 8.76 5.76 -8.74
C ARG A 42 7.97 4.55 -9.21
N LYS A 43 8.31 3.37 -8.69
CA LYS A 43 7.61 2.12 -9.00
C LYS A 43 6.50 1.87 -7.99
N ILE A 44 5.32 1.49 -8.48
CA ILE A 44 4.22 0.93 -7.69
C ILE A 44 3.96 -0.49 -8.21
N ILE A 45 3.88 -1.45 -7.32
CA ILE A 45 3.73 -2.88 -7.63
C ILE A 45 2.45 -3.38 -6.99
N PHE A 46 1.60 -4.02 -7.78
CA PHE A 46 0.41 -4.75 -7.32
C PHE A 46 0.63 -6.24 -7.53
N ASP A 47 0.51 -7.04 -6.47
CA ASP A 47 0.67 -8.49 -6.53
C ASP A 47 -0.14 -9.22 -5.45
N ASN A 48 -0.12 -10.55 -5.51
CA ASN A 48 -0.52 -11.38 -4.39
C ASN A 48 0.70 -11.70 -3.53
N TYR A 49 0.55 -11.51 -2.23
CA TYR A 49 1.53 -11.82 -1.20
C TYR A 49 1.03 -13.00 -0.36
N THR A 50 1.92 -13.95 -0.03
CA THR A 50 1.56 -15.03 0.91
C THR A 50 2.24 -14.78 2.24
N LEU A 51 1.45 -14.39 3.24
CA LEU A 51 1.91 -14.27 4.62
C LEU A 51 1.99 -15.67 5.24
N TRP A 52 3.19 -16.10 5.59
CA TRP A 52 3.43 -17.40 6.23
C TRP A 52 3.48 -17.27 7.75
N SER A 53 2.68 -18.09 8.43
CA SER A 53 2.72 -18.28 9.88
C SER A 53 2.86 -19.76 10.20
N GLY A 54 4.11 -20.20 10.39
CA GLY A 54 4.43 -21.62 10.53
C GLY A 54 4.05 -22.42 9.29
N LYS A 55 3.05 -23.30 9.42
CA LYS A 55 2.54 -24.14 8.31
C LYS A 55 1.36 -23.53 7.55
N TYR A 56 0.82 -22.41 8.02
CA TYR A 56 -0.34 -21.76 7.43
C TYR A 56 0.12 -20.60 6.54
N GLY A 57 -0.36 -20.56 5.31
CA GLY A 57 -0.16 -19.46 4.37
C GLY A 57 -1.48 -18.73 4.14
N GLN A 58 -1.48 -17.42 4.32
CA GLN A 58 -2.60 -16.55 3.99
C GLN A 58 -2.28 -15.76 2.73
N ILE A 59 -3.11 -15.89 1.69
CA ILE A 59 -3.01 -15.07 0.49
C ILE A 59 -3.60 -13.68 0.79
N MET A 60 -2.87 -12.66 0.36
CA MET A 60 -3.21 -11.26 0.55
C MET A 60 -2.98 -10.50 -0.74
N THR A 61 -3.79 -9.48 -0.99
CA THR A 61 -3.48 -8.47 -2.00
C THR A 61 -2.50 -7.49 -1.39
N ARG A 62 -1.41 -7.22 -2.11
CA ARG A 62 -0.40 -6.25 -1.71
C ARG A 62 -0.22 -5.18 -2.77
N VAL A 63 -0.07 -3.95 -2.29
CA VAL A 63 0.45 -2.84 -3.09
C VAL A 63 1.71 -2.34 -2.42
N VAL A 64 2.81 -2.22 -3.16
CA VAL A 64 4.11 -1.81 -2.63
C VAL A 64 4.74 -0.73 -3.49
N ALA A 65 5.33 0.26 -2.85
CA ALA A 65 6.19 1.25 -3.46
C ALA A 65 7.52 1.33 -2.70
N PRO A 66 8.64 0.85 -3.28
CA PRO A 66 9.96 1.04 -2.71
C PRO A 66 10.32 2.54 -2.68
N ILE A 67 10.78 3.01 -1.54
CA ILE A 67 11.11 4.42 -1.29
C ILE A 67 12.39 4.55 -0.46
N VAL A 68 13.08 5.68 -0.61
CA VAL A 68 14.21 6.05 0.25
C VAL A 68 13.77 7.18 1.17
N ILE A 69 13.91 7.00 2.48
CA ILE A 69 13.48 7.96 3.50
C ILE A 69 14.72 8.51 4.22
N THR A 70 14.83 9.84 4.28
CA THR A 70 16.03 10.52 4.78
C THR A 70 16.05 10.73 6.29
N ASP A 71 14.91 10.62 6.97
CA ASP A 71 14.79 10.91 8.40
C ASP A 71 13.99 9.87 9.20
N ASN A 72 13.96 8.63 8.69
CA ASN A 72 13.31 7.49 9.34
C ASN A 72 11.82 7.73 9.67
N PHE A 73 11.11 8.58 8.90
CA PHE A 73 9.66 8.75 9.04
C PHE A 73 8.93 7.42 8.80
N ARG A 74 8.13 6.98 9.78
CA ARG A 74 7.33 5.75 9.72
C ARG A 74 5.93 6.00 10.23
N PHE A 75 4.98 5.27 9.66
CA PHE A 75 3.62 5.26 10.16
C PHE A 75 2.92 3.94 9.81
N GLU A 76 1.82 3.69 10.50
CA GLU A 76 0.82 2.67 10.20
C GLU A 76 -0.57 3.33 10.28
N ILE A 77 -1.44 3.02 9.33
CA ILE A 77 -2.85 3.42 9.32
C ILE A 77 -3.67 2.15 9.11
N TYR A 78 -4.60 1.86 10.02
CA TYR A 78 -5.51 0.72 9.85
C TYR A 78 -6.92 1.03 10.34
N ARG A 79 -7.90 0.37 9.73
CA ARG A 79 -9.31 0.52 10.12
C ARG A 79 -9.57 -0.19 11.45
N GLN A 80 -10.26 0.46 12.39
CA GLN A 80 -10.53 -0.09 13.73
C GLN A 80 -11.22 -1.45 13.71
N THR A 81 -12.12 -1.68 12.75
CA THR A 81 -12.88 -2.93 12.61
C THR A 81 -12.07 -4.08 12.00
N PHE A 82 -10.89 -3.80 11.43
CA PHE A 82 -9.99 -4.79 10.84
C PHE A 82 -8.58 -4.62 11.41
N PRO A 83 -8.40 -4.78 12.74
CA PRO A 83 -7.08 -4.65 13.34
C PRO A 83 -6.21 -5.79 12.82
N ARG A 84 -5.11 -5.44 12.15
CA ARG A 84 -4.06 -6.38 11.79
C ARG A 84 -2.85 -6.09 12.66
N ASN A 85 -2.24 -7.14 13.19
CA ASN A 85 -0.93 -7.03 13.82
C ASN A 85 0.12 -7.11 12.70
N ILE A 86 0.40 -5.99 12.04
CA ILE A 86 1.60 -5.85 11.21
C ILE A 86 2.74 -5.36 12.13
N GLY A 87 3.99 -5.48 11.68
CA GLY A 87 5.22 -4.97 12.30
C GLY A 87 5.07 -3.99 13.48
N LYS A 88 5.79 -4.23 14.58
CA LYS A 88 5.93 -3.17 15.60
C LYS A 88 6.78 -2.03 15.05
N ILE A 89 6.18 -0.85 14.88
CA ILE A 89 6.93 0.38 14.64
C ILE A 89 7.48 0.89 15.97
N PHE A 90 8.78 0.77 16.19
CA PHE A 90 9.43 1.29 17.40
C PHE A 90 9.32 2.81 17.49
N GLY A 91 8.93 3.31 18.66
CA GLY A 91 8.75 4.75 18.91
C GLY A 91 7.49 5.36 18.30
N ALA A 92 6.62 4.56 17.67
CA ALA A 92 5.34 5.05 17.21
C ALA A 92 4.36 5.25 18.38
N GLN A 93 3.58 6.31 18.30
CA GLN A 93 2.49 6.62 19.22
C GLN A 93 1.18 6.71 18.44
N ASP A 94 0.06 6.52 19.12
CA ASP A 94 -1.26 6.75 18.54
C ASP A 94 -1.45 8.26 18.29
N ILE A 95 -1.88 8.62 17.09
CA ILE A 95 -2.02 10.01 16.65
C ILE A 95 -3.47 10.28 16.23
N GLU A 96 -4.09 11.29 16.82
CA GLU A 96 -5.31 11.91 16.27
C GLU A 96 -4.92 13.05 15.31
N ILE A 97 -5.51 13.07 14.11
CA ILE A 97 -5.25 14.10 13.09
C ILE A 97 -6.18 15.30 13.19
N GLY A 98 -7.16 15.28 14.10
CA GLY A 98 -8.13 16.37 14.29
C GLY A 98 -9.25 16.34 13.25
N ARG A 99 -9.61 15.14 12.79
CA ARG A 99 -10.70 14.88 11.84
C ARG A 99 -11.59 13.81 12.48
N PRO A 100 -12.63 14.20 13.25
CA PRO A 100 -13.38 13.26 14.08
C PRO A 100 -13.99 12.07 13.34
N ASP A 101 -14.38 12.26 12.08
CA ASP A 101 -14.86 11.20 11.19
C ASP A 101 -13.75 10.19 10.86
N PHE A 102 -12.54 10.66 10.59
CA PHE A 102 -11.39 9.82 10.28
C PHE A 102 -10.81 9.16 11.54
N ASP A 103 -10.60 9.93 12.61
CA ASP A 103 -10.03 9.48 13.89
C ASP A 103 -10.94 8.44 14.58
N LYS A 104 -12.25 8.45 14.30
CA LYS A 104 -13.19 7.42 14.76
C LYS A 104 -13.07 6.09 14.00
N GLU A 105 -12.73 6.13 12.72
CA GLU A 105 -12.76 4.94 11.85
C GLU A 105 -11.38 4.27 11.73
N PHE A 106 -10.31 5.03 11.90
CA PHE A 106 -8.95 4.58 11.69
C PHE A 106 -8.08 4.82 12.93
N ILE A 107 -7.19 3.87 13.20
CA ILE A 107 -6.08 4.07 14.13
C ILE A 107 -4.86 4.44 13.31
N ILE A 108 -4.15 5.47 13.78
CA ILE A 108 -2.95 5.99 13.14
C ILE A 108 -1.83 5.90 14.16
N LYS A 109 -0.74 5.24 13.80
CA LYS A 109 0.48 5.16 14.59
C LYS A 109 1.62 5.82 13.81
N SER A 110 2.41 6.67 14.45
CA SER A 110 3.59 7.24 13.81
C SER A 110 4.65 7.66 14.80
N ASN A 111 5.91 7.64 14.37
CA ASN A 111 7.04 8.22 15.10
C ASN A 111 7.18 9.74 14.86
N ASN A 112 6.38 10.33 13.96
CA ASN A 112 6.39 11.77 13.69
C ASN A 112 4.97 12.30 13.46
N GLY A 113 4.36 12.79 14.53
CA GLY A 113 2.99 13.32 14.54
C GLY A 113 2.75 14.48 13.55
N LEU A 114 3.74 15.36 13.35
CA LEU A 114 3.59 16.48 12.42
C LEU A 114 3.54 15.99 10.97
N LYS A 115 4.43 15.07 10.59
CA LYS A 115 4.48 14.53 9.23
C LYS A 115 3.22 13.75 8.86
N ILE A 116 2.76 12.86 9.73
CA ILE A 116 1.55 12.07 9.45
C ILE A 116 0.29 12.96 9.40
N LYS A 117 0.22 13.99 10.25
CA LYS A 117 -0.84 15.02 10.16
C LYS A 117 -0.78 15.74 8.82
N THR A 118 0.39 16.21 8.39
CA THR A 118 0.56 16.89 7.10
C THR A 118 0.15 16.00 5.92
N LEU A 119 0.53 14.72 5.93
CA LEU A 119 0.10 13.74 4.92
C LEU A 119 -1.43 13.60 4.91
N LEU A 120 -2.03 13.39 6.07
CA LEU A 120 -3.46 13.14 6.20
C LEU A 120 -4.32 14.41 6.24
N GLN A 121 -3.74 15.62 6.19
CA GLN A 121 -4.49 16.84 5.90
C GLN A 121 -4.94 16.91 4.43
N ASN A 122 -4.30 16.13 3.54
CA ASN A 122 -4.75 15.97 2.16
C ASN A 122 -6.12 15.26 2.12
N GLN A 123 -7.14 15.96 1.61
CA GLN A 123 -8.52 15.44 1.54
C GLN A 123 -8.66 14.28 0.56
N GLU A 124 -7.94 14.30 -0.56
CA GLU A 124 -7.98 13.23 -1.56
C GLU A 124 -7.44 11.92 -0.96
N ILE A 125 -6.31 11.97 -0.24
CA ILE A 125 -5.77 10.81 0.46
C ILE A 125 -6.78 10.24 1.45
N ARG A 126 -7.38 11.09 2.31
CA ARG A 126 -8.40 10.61 3.27
C ARG A 126 -9.59 9.97 2.56
N HIS A 127 -10.09 10.60 1.49
CA HIS A 127 -11.21 10.08 0.71
C HIS A 127 -10.89 8.72 0.10
N LEU A 128 -9.72 8.56 -0.51
CA LEU A 128 -9.28 7.30 -1.12
C LEU A 128 -9.05 6.19 -0.09
N ILE A 129 -8.58 6.53 1.12
CA ILE A 129 -8.51 5.59 2.25
C ILE A 129 -9.93 5.13 2.65
N PHE A 130 -10.89 6.05 2.74
CA PHE A 130 -12.27 5.72 3.09
C PHE A 130 -12.95 4.75 2.11
N LEU A 131 -12.62 4.84 0.81
CA LEU A 131 -13.16 3.95 -0.21
C LEU A 131 -12.72 2.49 -0.05
N GLN A 132 -11.64 2.23 0.68
CA GLN A 132 -11.16 0.86 0.88
C GLN A 132 -11.90 0.20 2.04
N LYS A 133 -12.45 -1.00 1.78
CA LYS A 133 -13.11 -1.81 2.82
C LYS A 133 -12.15 -2.15 3.95
N GLU A 134 -11.02 -2.76 3.59
CA GLU A 134 -9.90 -3.03 4.48
C GLU A 134 -8.83 -1.99 4.24
N VAL A 135 -8.27 -1.47 5.33
CA VAL A 135 -7.14 -0.54 5.29
C VAL A 135 -6.10 -1.08 6.23
N ASN A 136 -4.95 -1.43 5.68
CA ASN A 136 -3.71 -1.47 6.40
C ASN A 136 -2.64 -0.88 5.49
N ILE A 137 -2.12 0.28 5.87
CA ILE A 137 -1.09 1.01 5.12
C ILE A 137 0.06 1.28 6.08
N GLU A 138 1.29 1.01 5.65
CA GLU A 138 2.47 1.25 6.49
C GLU A 138 3.67 1.75 5.68
N ILE A 139 4.60 2.38 6.39
CA ILE A 139 5.99 2.54 5.96
C ILE A 139 6.87 1.66 6.83
N SER A 140 7.52 0.67 6.22
CA SER A 140 8.35 -0.33 6.90
C SER A 140 9.78 -0.37 6.36
N ASP A 141 10.75 -0.62 7.24
CA ASP A 141 12.15 -0.93 6.86
C ASP A 141 12.38 -2.43 6.70
N HIS A 142 11.32 -3.22 6.62
CA HIS A 142 11.36 -4.62 6.25
C HIS A 142 10.62 -4.78 4.94
N LYS A 143 11.07 -5.74 4.16
CA LYS A 143 10.33 -6.20 3.00
C LYS A 143 9.10 -6.96 3.45
N GLY A 144 7.97 -6.74 2.78
CA GLY A 144 6.75 -7.48 3.11
C GLY A 144 6.35 -7.34 4.59
N VAL A 145 5.69 -8.37 5.11
CA VAL A 145 5.27 -8.42 6.52
C VAL A 145 6.24 -9.33 7.28
N TYR A 146 7.09 -8.73 8.13
CA TYR A 146 8.08 -9.43 8.96
C TYR A 146 9.16 -10.23 8.17
N GLU A 147 9.51 -9.85 6.93
CA GLU A 147 10.62 -10.49 6.22
C GLU A 147 11.98 -9.85 6.55
N GLU A 148 12.92 -9.90 5.59
CA GLU A 148 14.25 -9.33 5.71
C GLU A 148 14.20 -7.81 5.91
N LYS A 149 15.09 -7.32 6.79
CA LYS A 149 15.33 -5.89 6.93
C LYS A 149 15.95 -5.34 5.64
N LEU A 150 15.42 -4.22 5.16
CA LEU A 150 15.91 -3.51 4.00
C LEU A 150 17.25 -2.80 4.31
N PRO A 151 18.03 -2.45 3.27
CA PRO A 151 19.23 -1.62 3.43
C PRO A 151 18.93 -0.30 4.14
N GLU A 152 19.97 0.34 4.67
CA GLU A 152 19.82 1.62 5.35
C GLU A 152 19.08 2.65 4.47
N ASN A 153 18.16 3.38 5.09
CA ASN A 153 17.29 4.37 4.45
C ASN A 153 16.35 3.84 3.36
N HIS A 154 16.31 2.52 3.09
CA HIS A 154 15.36 1.91 2.17
C HIS A 154 14.14 1.39 2.92
N PHE A 155 12.97 1.73 2.39
CA PHE A 155 11.68 1.43 2.98
C PHE A 155 10.68 0.99 1.91
N GLU A 156 9.59 0.40 2.35
CA GLU A 156 8.41 0.13 1.53
C GLU A 156 7.22 0.91 2.09
N LEU A 157 6.58 1.73 1.24
CA LEU A 157 5.18 2.12 1.45
C LEU A 157 4.33 0.94 0.98
N SER A 158 3.56 0.37 1.88
CA SER A 158 2.85 -0.89 1.64
C SER A 158 1.38 -0.78 2.01
N PHE A 159 0.54 -1.51 1.28
CA PHE A 159 -0.86 -1.76 1.61
C PHE A 159 -1.13 -3.25 1.57
N TYR A 160 -1.97 -3.72 2.50
CA TYR A 160 -2.35 -5.11 2.63
C TYR A 160 -3.86 -5.27 2.82
N ALA A 161 -4.47 -6.19 2.06
CA ALA A 161 -5.85 -6.65 2.25
C ALA A 161 -5.92 -8.18 2.22
N ASP A 162 -6.85 -8.76 2.97
CA ASP A 162 -7.04 -10.21 2.98
C ASP A 162 -7.62 -10.73 1.66
N GLY A 163 -7.04 -11.83 1.18
CA GLY A 163 -7.46 -12.46 -0.07
C GLY A 163 -7.13 -11.65 -1.32
N GLU A 164 -7.69 -12.09 -2.44
CA GLU A 164 -7.47 -11.46 -3.75
C GLU A 164 -8.56 -10.41 -4.02
N ILE A 165 -8.16 -9.16 -4.23
CA ILE A 165 -9.05 -8.11 -4.75
C ILE A 165 -9.28 -8.38 -6.24
N LYS A 166 -10.53 -8.68 -6.60
CA LYS A 166 -10.95 -8.98 -7.99
C LYS A 166 -11.70 -7.84 -8.66
N ASP A 167 -11.96 -6.77 -7.93
CA ASP A 167 -12.62 -5.57 -8.44
C ASP A 167 -11.59 -4.61 -9.04
N ILE A 168 -11.67 -4.40 -10.35
CA ILE A 168 -10.77 -3.51 -11.08
C ILE A 168 -10.92 -2.05 -10.66
N GLU A 169 -12.13 -1.59 -10.35
CA GLU A 169 -12.34 -0.21 -9.93
C GLU A 169 -11.77 0.04 -8.53
N GLN A 170 -11.83 -0.98 -7.65
CA GLN A 170 -11.12 -0.94 -6.38
C GLN A 170 -9.59 -0.85 -6.59
N LEU A 171 -9.02 -1.65 -7.50
CA LEU A 171 -7.59 -1.59 -7.82
C LEU A 171 -7.16 -0.24 -8.41
N LYS A 172 -7.99 0.36 -9.29
CA LYS A 172 -7.78 1.72 -9.82
C LYS A 172 -7.82 2.77 -8.71
N SER A 173 -8.74 2.64 -7.75
CA SER A 173 -8.82 3.51 -6.58
C SER A 173 -7.58 3.38 -5.68
N LEU A 174 -7.09 2.16 -5.43
CA LEU A 174 -5.84 1.91 -4.70
C LEU A 174 -4.62 2.50 -5.43
N LEU A 175 -4.59 2.43 -6.77
CA LEU A 175 -3.54 3.08 -7.53
C LEU A 175 -3.58 4.60 -7.35
N GLY A 176 -4.78 5.20 -7.37
CA GLY A 176 -4.96 6.61 -7.04
C GLY A 176 -4.42 6.96 -5.65
N LEU A 177 -4.72 6.12 -4.66
CA LEU A 177 -4.23 6.31 -3.28
C LEU A 177 -2.70 6.33 -3.23
N PHE A 178 -2.04 5.34 -3.84
CA PHE A 178 -0.58 5.26 -3.83
C PHE A 178 0.06 6.43 -4.56
N LYS A 179 -0.50 6.87 -5.70
CA LYS A 179 -0.01 8.05 -6.41
C LYS A 179 -0.11 9.30 -5.53
N ALA A 180 -1.28 9.56 -4.94
CA ALA A 180 -1.51 10.71 -4.07
C ALA A 180 -0.58 10.70 -2.83
N MET A 181 -0.37 9.52 -2.22
CA MET A 181 0.55 9.37 -1.09
C MET A 181 2.01 9.62 -1.49
N LEU A 182 2.48 9.05 -2.60
CA LEU A 182 3.84 9.26 -3.08
C LEU A 182 4.10 10.73 -3.44
N ASP A 183 3.16 11.37 -4.14
CA ASP A 183 3.28 12.79 -4.49
C ASP A 183 3.31 13.67 -3.23
N LYS A 184 2.47 13.36 -2.23
CA LYS A 184 2.46 14.13 -0.98
C LYS A 184 3.72 13.91 -0.14
N LEU A 185 4.25 12.69 -0.10
CA LEU A 185 5.51 12.36 0.57
C LEU A 185 6.70 13.07 -0.09
N ASP A 186 6.70 13.20 -1.42
CA ASP A 186 7.71 13.95 -2.17
C ASP A 186 7.61 15.46 -1.92
N GLU A 187 6.39 16.03 -1.99
CA GLU A 187 6.12 17.45 -1.74
C GLU A 187 6.63 17.89 -0.35
N MET A 188 6.41 17.06 0.67
CA MET A 188 6.88 17.32 2.04
C MET A 188 8.35 16.95 2.28
N LYS A 189 9.08 16.50 1.24
CA LYS A 189 10.48 16.06 1.30
C LYS A 189 10.72 14.94 2.32
N ALA A 190 9.75 14.03 2.47
CA ALA A 190 9.89 12.86 3.34
C ALA A 190 10.59 11.69 2.65
N ILE A 191 10.58 11.67 1.32
CA ILE A 191 11.26 10.67 0.49
C ILE A 191 12.27 11.36 -0.44
N ALA A 192 13.33 10.66 -0.80
CA ALA A 192 14.28 11.15 -1.79
C ALA A 192 13.62 11.27 -3.17
N THR A 193 13.98 12.30 -3.92
CA THR A 193 13.63 12.45 -5.34
C THR A 193 14.23 11.26 -6.13
N PRO A 194 13.48 10.67 -7.08
CA PRO A 194 13.94 9.53 -7.86
C PRO A 194 15.15 9.84 -8.75
#